data_AF-A0A938E5V3-F1
#
_entry.id   AF-A0A938E5V3-F1
#
_cell.length_a   1.000
_cell.length_b   1.000
_cell.length_c   1.000
_cell.angle_alpha   90.00
_cell.angle_beta   90.00
_cell.angle_gamma   90.00
#
_symmetry.space_group_name_H-M   'P 1'
#
loop_
_entity.id
_entity.type
_entity.pdbx_description
1 polymer ?
#
loop_
_entity_poly.entity_id
_entity_poly.type
_entity_poly.pdbx_seq_one_letter_code
_entity_poly.pdbx_strand_id
1 'polypeptide(L)' 'MFGLGAPELILILIVVLVIFGGTQIPKLARSMGQAQKEFKKGLEEGATADESKPANPEKPAADGESGA' A
#
# COMPACT_ATOMS: atom_id res chain seq x y z
N MET A 1 -19.99 -30.57 9.63
CA MET A 1 -20.64 -29.90 10.78
C MET A 1 -19.57 -29.06 11.46
N PHE A 2 -19.76 -27.75 11.59
CA PHE A 2 -18.74 -26.68 11.80
C PHE A 2 -18.13 -26.09 10.52
N GLY A 3 -18.95 -25.35 9.77
CA GLY A 3 -18.44 -24.27 8.94
C GLY A 3 -18.47 -23.00 9.80
N LEU A 4 -17.34 -22.30 9.93
CA LEU A 4 -17.33 -20.95 10.49
C LEU A 4 -18.13 -20.06 9.54
N GLY A 5 -19.37 -19.79 9.90
CA GLY A 5 -20.24 -18.91 9.14
C GLY A 5 -19.84 -17.45 9.35
N ALA A 6 -20.44 -16.58 8.55
CA ALA A 6 -20.36 -15.14 8.77
C ALA A 6 -20.76 -14.73 10.21
N PRO A 7 -21.78 -15.34 10.87
CA PRO A 7 -22.15 -14.99 12.24
C PRO A 7 -21.05 -15.30 13.26
N GLU A 8 -20.43 -16.48 13.18
CA GLU A 8 -19.36 -16.89 14.09
C GLU A 8 -18.11 -16.00 13.93
N LEU A 9 -17.76 -15.65 12.69
CA LEU A 9 -16.64 -14.73 12.43
C LEU A 9 -16.91 -13.33 12.98
N ILE A 10 -18.13 -12.82 12.89
CA ILE A 10 -18.51 -11.53 13.49
C ILE A 10 -18.38 -11.57 15.01
N LEU A 11 -18.83 -12.66 15.65
CA LEU A 11 -18.71 -12.81 17.10
C LEU A 11 -17.24 -12.83 17.55
N ILE A 12 -16.39 -13.57 16.84
CA ILE A 12 -14.94 -13.58 17.09
C ILE A 12 -14.34 -12.19 16.89
N LEU A 13 -14.72 -11.49 15.80
CA LEU A 13 -14.27 -10.14 15.53
C LEU A 13 -14.64 -9.18 16.66
N ILE A 14 -15.85 -9.27 17.21
CA ILE A 14 -16.29 -8.45 18.34
C ILE A 14 -15.43 -8.73 19.57
N VAL A 15 -15.16 -10.00 19.92
CA VAL A 15 -14.31 -10.35 21.06
C VAL A 15 -12.89 -9.77 20.89
N VAL A 16 -12.32 -9.91 19.70
CA VAL A 16 -11.00 -9.33 19.37
C VAL A 16 -11.06 -7.80 19.49
N LEU A 17 -12.10 -7.14 18.98
CA LEU A 17 -12.26 -5.69 19.09
C LEU A 17 -12.46 -5.21 20.52
N VAL A 18 -13.02 -6.02 21.43
CA VAL A 18 -13.13 -5.66 22.84
C VAL A 18 -11.77 -5.74 23.54
N ILE A 19 -10.98 -6.78 23.26
CA ILE A 19 -9.65 -6.96 23.86
C ILE A 19 -8.65 -5.94 23.34
N PHE A 20 -8.62 -5.74 22.02
CA PHE A 20 -7.65 -4.87 21.37
C PHE A 20 -8.17 -3.43 21.18
N GLY A 21 -9.48 -3.20 21.19
CA GLY A 21 -10.08 -1.91 20.87
C GLY A 21 -10.22 -1.68 19.35
N GLY A 22 -11.26 -0.92 18.96
CA GLY A 22 -11.54 -0.62 17.55
C GLY A 22 -10.47 0.20 16.81
N THR A 23 -9.57 0.86 17.56
CA THR A 23 -8.52 1.71 17.01
C THR A 23 -7.21 0.97 16.76
N GLN A 24 -6.97 -0.19 17.39
CA GLN A 24 -5.70 -0.91 17.25
C GLN A 24 -5.58 -1.67 15.94
N ILE A 25 -6.66 -2.28 15.45
CA ILE A 25 -6.68 -2.95 14.14
C ILE A 25 -6.31 -2.00 12.99
N PRO A 26 -6.93 -0.81 12.82
CA PRO A 26 -6.55 0.12 11.76
C PRO A 26 -5.16 0.72 11.97
N LYS A 27 -4.71 0.90 13.21
CA LYS A 27 -3.36 1.40 13.52
C LYS A 27 -2.29 0.39 13.09
N LEU A 28 -2.47 -0.89 13.43
CA LEU A 28 -1.61 -2.00 13.01
C LEU A 28 -1.60 -2.14 11.49
N ALA A 29 -2.77 -2.11 10.85
CA ALA A 29 -2.86 -2.19 9.38
C ALA A 29 -2.11 -1.05 8.69
N ARG A 30 -2.21 0.19 9.21
CA ARG A 30 -1.49 1.35 8.68
C ARG A 30 0.03 1.20 8.85
N SER A 31 0.52 0.81 10.03
CA SER A 31 1.95 0.63 10.26
C SER A 31 2.53 -0.52 9.43
N MET A 32 1.78 -1.62 9.30
CA MET A 32 2.20 -2.76 8.48
C MET A 32 2.19 -2.42 6.99
N GLY A 33 1.20 -1.63 6.53
CA GLY A 33 1.12 -1.15 5.16
C GLY A 33 2.26 -0.19 4.80
N GLN A 34 2.61 0.73 5.71
CA GLN A 34 3.78 1.59 5.55
C GLN A 34 5.08 0.79 5.49
N ALA A 35 5.27 -0.18 6.40
CA ALA A 35 6.43 -1.05 6.39
C ALA A 35 6.54 -1.85 5.07
N GLN A 36 5.44 -2.44 4.59
CA GLN A 36 5.42 -3.14 3.31
C GLN A 36 5.72 -2.21 2.12
N LYS A 37 5.23 -0.97 2.15
CA LYS A 37 5.47 0.01 1.09
C LYS A 37 6.95 0.39 1.01
N GLU A 38 7.55 0.75 2.14
CA GLU A 38 8.99 1.10 2.19
C GLU A 38 9.87 -0.11 1.87
N PHE A 39 9.47 -1.31 2.32
CA PHE A 39 10.18 -2.55 1.98
C PHE A 39 10.19 -2.80 0.46
N LYS A 40 9.03 -2.70 -0.20
CA LYS A 40 8.94 -2.85 -1.68
C LYS A 40 9.78 -1.80 -2.40
N LYS A 41 9.68 -0.54 -1.97
CA LYS A 41 10.46 0.56 -2.53
C LYS A 41 11.97 0.31 -2.41
N GLY A 42 12.45 -0.12 -1.24
CA GLY A 42 13.86 -0.46 -1.04
C GLY A 42 14.33 -1.65 -1.88
N LEU A 43 13.46 -2.64 -2.13
CA LEU A 43 13.77 -3.73 -3.07
C LEU A 43 13.83 -3.24 -4.52
N GLU A 44 12.94 -2.36 -4.95
CA GLU A 44 12.93 -1.78 -6.30
C GLU A 44 14.14 -0.88 -6.53
N GLU A 45 14.49 -0.03 -5.57
CA GLU A 45 15.69 0.82 -5.59
C GLU A 45 16.98 -0.01 -5.56
N GLY A 46 17.02 -1.07 -4.75
CA GLY A 46 18.15 -2.01 -4.72
C GLY A 46 18.30 -2.82 -6.00
N ALA A 47 17.19 -3.18 -6.65
CA ALA A 47 17.20 -3.89 -7.94
C ALA A 47 17.56 -2.97 -9.12
N THR A 48 17.21 -1.69 -9.06
CA THR A 48 17.60 -0.69 -10.09
C THR A 48 19.02 -0.16 -9.91
N ALA A 49 19.65 -0.32 -8.75
CA ALA A 49 21.04 0.08 -8.53
C ALA A 49 22.07 -0.79 -9.31
N ASP A 50 21.67 -1.96 -9.81
CA ASP A 50 22.51 -2.82 -10.66
C ASP A 50 22.34 -2.53 -12.17
N GLU A 51 21.26 -1.85 -12.57
CA GLU A 51 20.98 -1.54 -13.98
C GLU A 51 20.79 -0.02 -14.18
N SER A 52 21.86 0.62 -14.67
CA SER A 52 21.86 2.02 -15.09
C SER A 52 20.69 2.34 -16.03
N LYS A 53 19.75 3.21 -15.62
CA LYS A 53 18.91 3.94 -16.58
C LYS A 53 18.50 5.33 -16.08
N PRO A 54 18.82 6.41 -16.81
CA PRO A 54 18.17 7.69 -16.61
C PRO A 54 16.79 7.61 -17.25
N ALA A 55 15.73 7.68 -16.44
CA ALA A 55 14.37 7.90 -16.92
C ALA A 55 13.83 9.17 -16.27
N ASN A 56 14.37 10.32 -16.70
CA ASN A 56 13.67 11.58 -16.56
C ASN A 56 12.63 11.63 -17.69
N PRO A 57 11.31 11.64 -17.40
CA PRO A 57 10.32 11.84 -18.43
C PRO A 57 10.42 13.30 -18.89
N GLU A 58 11.07 13.47 -20.04
CA GLU A 58 11.04 14.68 -20.83
C GLU A 58 9.57 15.07 -21.04
N LYS A 59 9.17 16.15 -20.37
CA LYS A 59 7.89 16.84 -20.59
C LYS A 59 7.94 17.38 -22.02
N PRO A 60 7.17 16.86 -22.98
CA PRO A 60 7.23 17.36 -24.35
C PRO A 60 6.66 18.78 -24.35
N ALA A 61 7.48 19.72 -24.81
CA ALA A 61 7.08 21.04 -25.20
C ALA A 61 5.92 20.94 -26.21
N ALA A 62 4.81 21.61 -25.90
CA ALA A 62 3.73 21.88 -26.84
C ALA A 62 3.65 23.39 -27.02
N ASP A 63 4.72 23.95 -27.61
CA ASP A 63 4.73 25.30 -28.17
C ASP A 63 4.28 25.18 -29.64
N GLY A 64 2.99 25.43 -29.86
CA GLY A 64 2.37 25.53 -31.17
C GLY A 64 1.75 26.90 -31.32
N GLU A 65 2.59 27.93 -31.35
CA GLU A 65 2.19 29.29 -31.72
C GLU A 65 1.87 29.29 -33.22
N SER A 66 0.60 29.04 -33.55
CA SER A 66 0.02 29.25 -34.87
C SER A 66 -0.21 30.74 -35.06
N GLY A 67 0.75 31.44 -35.66
CA GLY A 67 0.64 32.86 -35.97
C GLY A 67 1.09 33.18 -37.40
N ALA A 68 0.10 33.56 -38.22
CA ALA A 68 0.11 34.46 -39.38
C ALA A 68 1.15 34.26 -40.51
#